data_AF-I4B4X6-F1
#
_entry.id   AF-I4B4X6-F1
#
_cell.length_a   1.000
_cell.length_b   1.000
_cell.length_c   1.000
_cell.angle_alpha   90.00
_cell.angle_beta   90.00
_cell.angle_gamma   90.00
#
_symmetry.space_group_name_H-M   'P 1'
#
loop_
_entity.id
_entity.type
_entity.pdbx_description
1 polymer ?
#
loop_
_entity_poly.entity_id
_entity_poly.type
_entity_poly.pdbx_seq_one_letter_code
_entity_poly.pdbx_strand_id
1 'polypeptide(L)'
;MNEILIFLCAISAIILGAITINKIKGVKAQYLDAFTAEPGEEVLHREAGADFHMVTRLGRAQVMSFARLRRAELIVTNRRIVIGQKVMFGKRYMITHTIWLEAAANVQTELDKMTGGQYSLGYVNYLVKRSAATAEIDGKKPYVKFVPEPTASATNIEHLRVYVDAPEKLLGAIAGK
;
A
#
# COMPACT_ATOMS: atom_id res chain seq x y z
N MET A 1 17.72 -25.66 -30.48
CA MET A 1 17.73 -26.39 -29.18
C MET A 1 18.66 -25.74 -28.15
N ASN A 2 19.90 -25.36 -28.51
CA ASN A 2 20.81 -24.65 -27.59
C ASN A 2 20.33 -23.28 -27.12
N GLU A 3 19.69 -22.49 -27.99
CA GLU A 3 19.22 -21.13 -27.64
C GLU A 3 18.15 -21.14 -26.55
N ILE A 4 17.23 -22.10 -26.59
CA ILE A 4 16.20 -22.29 -25.55
C ILE A 4 16.85 -22.66 -24.22
N LEU A 5 17.88 -23.51 -24.25
CA LEU A 5 18.61 -23.93 -23.06
C LEU A 5 19.41 -22.78 -22.44
N ILE A 6 20.06 -21.95 -23.27
CA ILE A 6 20.74 -20.73 -22.84
C ILE A 6 19.76 -19.75 -22.22
N PHE A 7 18.60 -19.56 -22.85
CA PHE A 7 17.54 -18.69 -22.34
C PHE A 7 17.01 -19.16 -20.98
N LEU A 8 16.75 -20.47 -20.83
CA LEU A 8 16.31 -21.06 -19.56
C LEU A 8 17.40 -20.96 -18.47
N CYS A 9 18.67 -21.14 -18.82
CA CYS A 9 19.78 -20.93 -17.90
C CYS A 9 19.89 -19.46 -17.45
N ALA A 10 19.72 -18.51 -18.38
CA ALA A 10 19.73 -17.08 -18.05
C ALA A 10 18.59 -16.69 -17.11
N ILE A 11 17.36 -17.17 -17.38
CA ILE A 11 16.21 -16.96 -16.49
C ILE A 11 16.49 -17.58 -15.11
N SER A 12 16.99 -18.80 -15.07
CA SER A 12 17.29 -19.50 -13.81
C SER A 12 18.33 -18.75 -12.98
N ALA A 13 19.39 -18.23 -13.62
CA ALA A 13 20.41 -17.42 -12.96
C ALA A 13 19.84 -16.12 -12.38
N ILE A 14 18.95 -15.43 -13.12
CA ILE A 14 18.27 -14.22 -12.64
C ILE A 14 17.39 -14.54 -11.42
N ILE A 15 16.60 -15.62 -11.49
CA ILE A 15 15.73 -16.05 -10.39
C ILE A 15 16.56 -16.41 -9.15
N LEU A 16 17.63 -17.20 -9.30
CA LEU A 16 18.53 -17.58 -8.21
C LEU A 16 19.23 -16.37 -7.60
N GLY A 17 19.65 -15.40 -8.42
CA GLY A 17 20.20 -14.13 -7.96
C GLY A 17 19.21 -13.34 -7.13
N ALA A 18 17.97 -13.22 -7.59
CA ALA A 18 16.90 -12.54 -6.85
C ALA A 18 16.59 -13.23 -5.50
N ILE A 19 16.51 -14.56 -5.48
CA ILE A 19 16.32 -15.34 -4.24
C ILE A 19 17.46 -15.08 -3.25
N THR A 20 18.71 -15.10 -3.73
CA THR A 20 19.90 -14.88 -2.89
C THR A 20 19.91 -13.47 -2.30
N ILE A 21 19.64 -12.45 -3.11
CA ILE A 21 19.55 -11.05 -2.67
C ILE A 21 18.44 -10.88 -1.63
N ASN A 22 17.25 -11.45 -1.88
CA ASN A 22 16.14 -11.36 -0.93
C ASN A 22 16.44 -12.06 0.40
N LYS A 23 17.15 -13.19 0.35
CA LYS A 23 17.60 -13.90 1.56
C LYS A 23 18.62 -13.09 2.36
N ILE A 24 19.58 -12.43 1.70
CA ILE A 24 20.57 -11.57 2.35
C ILE A 24 19.92 -10.32 2.93
N LYS A 25 19.01 -9.67 2.19
CA LYS A 25 18.32 -8.45 2.64
C LYS A 25 17.27 -8.70 3.73
N GLY A 26 16.86 -9.96 3.93
CA GLY A 26 15.91 -10.32 4.99
C GLY A 26 14.50 -9.75 4.78
N VAL A 27 14.15 -9.32 3.56
CA VAL A 27 12.83 -8.76 3.25
C VAL A 27 11.81 -9.89 3.31
N LYS A 28 11.02 -9.92 4.38
CA LYS A 28 9.95 -10.90 4.59
C LYS A 28 8.63 -10.26 4.19
N ALA A 29 7.78 -11.05 3.54
CA ALA A 29 6.39 -10.67 3.33
C ALA A 29 5.74 -10.42 4.70
N GLN A 30 5.26 -9.20 4.91
CA GLN A 30 4.56 -8.83 6.12
C GLN A 30 3.07 -9.07 5.93
N TYR A 31 2.40 -9.55 6.99
CA TYR A 31 0.98 -9.86 6.95
C TYR A 31 0.25 -9.07 8.04
N LEU A 32 -0.98 -8.64 7.75
CA LEU A 32 -1.81 -7.91 8.72
C LEU A 32 -2.05 -8.71 10.00
N ASP A 33 -2.14 -10.04 9.89
CA ASP A 33 -2.36 -10.92 11.05
C ASP A 33 -1.20 -10.86 12.07
N ALA A 34 -0.01 -10.44 11.64
CA ALA A 34 1.17 -10.27 12.46
C ALA A 34 1.52 -8.80 12.71
N PHE A 35 0.65 -7.87 12.28
CA PHE A 35 0.86 -6.44 12.51
C PHE A 35 0.85 -6.14 14.01
N THR A 36 1.88 -5.45 14.47
CA THR A 36 2.00 -4.98 15.84
C THR A 36 2.18 -3.47 15.81
N ALA A 37 1.34 -2.75 16.55
CA ALA A 37 1.46 -1.30 16.66
C ALA A 37 2.78 -0.92 17.36
N GLU A 38 3.42 0.15 16.89
CA GLU A 38 4.62 0.69 17.51
C GLU A 38 4.31 1.28 18.90
N PRO A 39 5.29 1.46 19.80
CA PRO A 39 5.06 2.12 21.09
C PRO A 39 4.39 3.50 20.92
N GLY A 40 3.23 3.68 21.56
CA GLY A 40 2.39 4.88 21.45
C GLY A 40 1.51 4.95 20.19
N GLU A 41 1.49 3.90 19.38
CA GLU A 41 0.55 3.72 18.28
C GLU A 41 -0.65 2.88 18.78
N GLU A 42 -1.86 3.38 18.51
CA GLU A 42 -3.11 2.71 18.90
C GLU A 42 -3.93 2.38 17.67
N VAL A 43 -4.49 1.17 17.63
CA VAL A 43 -5.43 0.75 16.59
C VAL A 43 -6.78 1.40 16.87
N LEU A 44 -7.21 2.28 15.96
CA LEU A 44 -8.46 3.03 16.07
C LEU A 44 -9.61 2.32 15.37
N HIS A 45 -9.33 1.67 14.24
CA HIS A 45 -10.34 1.01 13.43
C HIS A 45 -9.74 -0.11 12.58
N ARG A 46 -10.54 -1.14 12.29
CA ARG A 46 -10.19 -2.21 11.36
C ARG A 46 -11.33 -2.38 10.37
N GLU A 47 -11.01 -2.33 9.09
CA GLU A 47 -12.00 -2.40 8.00
C GLU A 47 -11.74 -3.62 7.14
N ALA A 48 -12.67 -4.58 7.17
CA ALA A 48 -12.64 -5.76 6.32
C ALA A 48 -13.39 -5.50 5.01
N GLY A 49 -12.89 -6.07 3.91
CA GLY A 49 -13.56 -5.98 2.60
C GLY A 49 -13.45 -4.59 1.95
N ALA A 50 -12.34 -3.90 2.19
CA ALA A 50 -11.96 -2.70 1.48
C ALA A 50 -11.34 -3.03 0.12
N ASP A 51 -11.08 -2.01 -0.70
CA ASP A 51 -10.16 -2.09 -1.84
C ASP A 51 -9.26 -0.86 -1.88
N PHE A 52 -8.03 -1.03 -2.37
CA PHE A 52 -7.05 0.04 -2.48
C PHE A 52 -6.56 0.18 -3.92
N HIS A 53 -6.57 1.40 -4.43
CA HIS A 53 -6.09 1.73 -5.76
C HIS A 53 -5.24 2.99 -5.73
N MET A 54 -4.14 2.96 -6.47
CA MET A 54 -3.30 4.13 -6.73
C MET A 54 -3.67 4.70 -8.09
N VAL A 55 -3.90 6.01 -8.14
CA VAL A 55 -4.17 6.71 -9.40
C VAL A 55 -2.91 7.48 -9.80
N THR A 56 -2.35 7.12 -10.95
CA THR A 56 -1.11 7.70 -11.47
C THR A 56 -1.38 8.92 -12.33
N ARG A 57 -0.44 9.87 -12.34
CA ARG A 57 -0.52 11.10 -13.17
C ARG A 57 -0.34 10.81 -14.67
N LEU A 58 0.44 9.79 -15.01
CA LEU A 58 0.81 9.44 -16.38
C LEU A 58 -0.18 8.45 -17.01
N GLY A 59 -0.52 8.66 -18.29
CA GLY A 59 -1.30 7.70 -19.09
C GLY A 59 -2.81 7.71 -18.82
N ARG A 60 -3.39 8.87 -18.47
CA ARG A 60 -4.81 9.02 -18.15
C ARG A 60 -5.72 8.35 -19.18
N ALA A 61 -6.39 7.26 -18.79
CA ALA A 61 -7.71 6.98 -19.33
C ALA A 61 -8.66 8.05 -18.78
N GLN A 62 -9.38 8.77 -19.66
CA GLN A 62 -10.32 9.83 -19.26
C GLN A 62 -11.41 9.33 -18.29
N VAL A 63 -11.68 8.02 -18.28
CA VAL A 63 -12.58 7.37 -17.34
C VAL A 63 -11.91 6.08 -16.85
N MET A 64 -11.53 6.05 -15.57
CA MET A 64 -11.10 4.83 -14.89
C MET A 64 -12.18 4.40 -13.90
N SER A 65 -12.79 3.23 -14.15
CA SER A 65 -13.64 2.57 -13.15
C SER A 65 -12.87 1.44 -12.47
N PHE A 66 -12.82 1.46 -11.15
CA PHE A 66 -12.17 0.41 -10.37
C PHE A 66 -13.21 -0.63 -9.92
N ALA A 67 -12.91 -1.91 -10.12
CA ALA A 67 -13.74 -2.99 -9.61
C ALA A 67 -13.61 -3.07 -8.09
N ARG A 68 -14.74 -3.14 -7.38
CA ARG A 68 -14.77 -3.30 -5.92
C ARG A 68 -14.86 -4.78 -5.58
N LEU A 69 -13.70 -5.44 -5.54
CA LEU A 69 -13.60 -6.89 -5.31
C LEU A 69 -13.59 -7.25 -3.82
N ARG A 70 -13.50 -6.27 -2.92
CA ARG A 70 -13.43 -6.41 -1.46
C ARG A 70 -12.26 -7.31 -1.04
N ARG A 71 -11.11 -7.12 -1.68
CA ARG A 71 -9.93 -7.97 -1.52
C ARG A 71 -8.85 -7.37 -0.62
N ALA A 72 -9.07 -6.16 -0.11
CA ALA A 72 -8.20 -5.55 0.85
C ALA A 72 -8.82 -5.52 2.25
N GLU A 73 -7.94 -5.38 3.23
CA GLU A 73 -8.27 -5.13 4.62
C GLU A 73 -7.38 -4.00 5.12
N LEU A 74 -7.92 -3.17 6.01
CA LEU A 74 -7.26 -1.99 6.54
C LEU A 74 -7.14 -2.10 8.05
N ILE A 75 -5.98 -1.74 8.57
CA ILE A 75 -5.80 -1.38 9.98
C ILE A 75 -5.51 0.12 10.02
N VAL A 76 -6.39 0.87 10.69
CA VAL A 76 -6.25 2.31 10.90
C VAL A 76 -5.74 2.51 12.31
N THR A 77 -4.61 3.19 12.42
CA THR A 77 -4.05 3.60 13.70
C THR A 77 -4.09 5.12 13.84
N ASN A 78 -3.76 5.59 15.03
CA ASN A 78 -3.54 7.02 15.27
C ASN A 78 -2.35 7.58 14.48
N ARG A 79 -1.52 6.77 13.80
CA ARG A 79 -0.35 7.25 13.02
C ARG A 79 -0.42 6.93 11.53
N ARG A 80 -1.02 5.81 11.15
CA ARG A 80 -0.97 5.29 9.78
C ARG A 80 -2.17 4.41 9.45
N ILE A 81 -2.35 4.20 8.15
CA ILE A 81 -3.30 3.24 7.60
C ILE A 81 -2.48 2.14 6.95
N VAL A 82 -2.58 0.93 7.47
CA VAL A 82 -1.90 -0.25 6.94
C VAL A 82 -2.86 -1.02 6.05
N ILE A 83 -2.46 -1.25 4.80
CA ILE A 83 -3.30 -1.86 3.77
C ILE A 83 -2.77 -3.25 3.44
N GLY A 84 -3.57 -4.26 3.75
CA GLY A 84 -3.32 -5.64 3.38
C GLY A 84 -4.14 -6.08 2.17
N GLN A 85 -3.53 -6.78 1.22
CA GLN A 85 -4.23 -7.41 0.10
C GLN A 85 -4.28 -8.93 0.28
N LYS A 86 -5.43 -9.52 -0.04
CA LYS A 86 -5.64 -10.96 0.02
C LYS A 86 -4.80 -11.68 -1.03
N VAL A 87 -3.91 -12.56 -0.57
CA VAL A 87 -3.10 -13.42 -1.45
C VAL A 87 -3.99 -14.37 -2.25
N MET A 88 -3.62 -14.69 -3.50
CA MET A 88 -4.51 -15.39 -4.46
C MET A 88 -5.09 -16.72 -3.96
N PHE A 89 -4.39 -17.45 -3.09
CA PHE A 89 -4.80 -18.78 -2.61
C PHE A 89 -4.72 -18.94 -1.09
N GLY A 90 -4.68 -17.84 -0.34
CA GLY A 90 -4.52 -17.87 1.11
C GLY A 90 -5.61 -17.10 1.85
N LYS A 91 -5.68 -17.34 3.15
CA LYS A 91 -6.58 -16.62 4.07
C LYS A 91 -5.96 -15.32 4.60
N ARG A 92 -4.64 -15.14 4.43
CA ARG A 92 -3.88 -14.03 4.99
C ARG A 92 -3.94 -12.80 4.08
N TYR A 93 -3.80 -11.64 4.69
CA TYR A 93 -3.67 -10.37 3.98
C TYR A 93 -2.22 -9.90 4.07
N MET A 94 -1.54 -9.82 2.93
CA MET A 94 -0.17 -9.34 2.84
C MET A 94 -0.17 -7.82 2.82
N ILE A 95 0.61 -7.18 3.67
CA ILE A 95 0.77 -5.73 3.68
C ILE A 95 1.42 -5.32 2.37
N THR A 96 0.76 -4.41 1.65
CA THR A 96 1.24 -3.91 0.36
C THR A 96 1.57 -2.43 0.41
N HIS A 97 0.78 -1.66 1.16
CA HIS A 97 0.92 -0.23 1.25
C HIS A 97 0.68 0.23 2.70
N THR A 98 1.35 1.31 3.07
CA THR A 98 1.12 2.02 4.32
C THR A 98 0.99 3.51 4.02
N ILE A 99 -0.09 4.13 4.49
CA ILE A 99 -0.31 5.57 4.39
C ILE A 99 -0.05 6.18 5.76
N TRP A 100 1.04 6.92 5.89
CA TRP A 100 1.37 7.66 7.09
C TRP A 100 0.59 8.97 7.14
N LEU A 101 -0.04 9.22 8.29
CA LEU A 101 -0.79 10.45 8.59
C LEU A 101 0.10 11.51 9.25
N GLU A 102 1.27 11.10 9.71
CA GLU A 102 2.32 11.90 10.32
C GLU A 102 3.68 11.30 9.93
N ALA A 103 4.65 12.15 9.59
CA ALA A 103 5.97 11.68 9.17
C ALA A 103 6.75 11.15 10.38
N ALA A 104 6.91 9.83 10.45
CA ALA A 104 7.78 9.21 11.44
C ALA A 104 9.24 9.21 10.93
N ALA A 105 10.20 9.51 11.83
CA ALA A 105 11.61 9.65 11.47
C ALA A 105 12.21 8.38 10.83
N ASN A 106 11.72 7.20 11.22
CA ASN A 106 12.12 5.90 10.68
C ASN A 106 11.61 5.61 9.25
N VAL A 107 10.64 6.39 8.75
CA VAL A 107 10.06 6.19 7.40
C VAL A 107 10.50 7.26 6.41
N GLN A 108 11.02 8.40 6.87
CA GLN A 108 11.48 9.48 5.99
C GLN A 108 12.45 8.98 4.91
N THR A 109 13.43 8.15 5.30
CA THR A 109 14.41 7.57 4.36
C THR A 109 13.77 6.74 3.24
N GLU A 110 12.63 6.11 3.49
CA GLU A 110 11.92 5.33 2.47
C GLU A 110 11.02 6.20 1.60
N LEU A 111 10.46 7.29 2.14
CA LEU A 111 9.70 8.29 1.38
C LEU A 111 10.57 9.04 0.36
N ASP A 112 11.84 9.24 0.70
CA ASP A 112 12.84 9.89 -0.16
C ASP A 112 13.37 8.95 -1.26
N LYS A 113 12.97 7.67 -1.26
CA LYS A 113 13.29 6.71 -2.33
C LYS A 113 12.10 6.53 -3.27
N MET A 114 12.36 6.41 -4.57
CA MET A 114 11.32 6.10 -5.56
C MET A 114 10.61 4.77 -5.32
N THR A 115 11.26 3.85 -4.61
CA THR A 115 10.70 2.52 -4.29
C THR A 115 9.74 2.56 -3.12
N GLY A 116 9.72 3.65 -2.34
CA GLY A 116 8.82 3.84 -1.20
C GLY A 116 8.92 2.77 -0.10
N GLY A 117 10.00 1.98 -0.05
CA GLY A 117 10.11 0.86 0.88
C GLY A 117 9.86 -0.54 0.29
N GLN A 118 9.46 -0.64 -0.98
CA GLN A 118 9.09 -1.93 -1.59
C GLN A 118 10.18 -3.02 -1.47
N TYR A 119 11.45 -2.63 -1.63
CA TYR A 119 12.58 -3.57 -1.59
C TYR A 119 13.32 -3.63 -0.25
N SER A 120 12.98 -2.78 0.71
CA SER A 120 13.61 -2.71 2.04
C SER A 120 12.66 -3.24 3.10
N LEU A 121 11.39 -2.83 3.05
CA LEU A 121 10.34 -3.17 4.00
C LEU A 121 9.36 -4.22 3.46
N GLY A 122 9.29 -4.38 2.14
CA GLY A 122 8.36 -5.31 1.47
C GLY A 122 6.99 -4.70 1.16
N TYR A 123 6.81 -3.41 1.42
CA TYR A 123 5.59 -2.64 1.13
C TYR A 123 5.95 -1.18 0.82
N VAL A 124 5.04 -0.47 0.17
CA VAL A 124 5.21 0.93 -0.22
C VAL A 124 4.64 1.87 0.84
N ASN A 125 5.34 2.96 1.14
CA ASN A 125 4.93 3.98 2.08
C ASN A 125 4.56 5.25 1.32
N TYR A 126 3.48 5.88 1.78
CA TYR A 126 3.07 7.22 1.37
C TYR A 126 2.87 8.08 2.59
N LEU A 127 3.13 9.39 2.46
CA LEU A 127 2.79 10.37 3.48
C LEU A 127 1.60 11.19 2.99
N VAL A 128 0.59 11.37 3.85
CA VAL A 128 -0.61 12.15 3.56
C VAL A 128 -0.95 13.01 4.78
N LYS A 129 -1.26 14.29 4.58
CA LYS A 129 -1.85 15.11 5.64
C LYS A 129 -3.27 14.65 5.93
N ARG A 130 -3.65 14.57 7.21
CA ARG A 130 -5.03 14.20 7.62
C ARG A 130 -6.11 15.05 6.92
N SER A 131 -5.87 16.35 6.79
CA SER A 131 -6.78 17.28 6.11
C SER A 131 -6.88 17.08 4.59
N ALA A 132 -5.97 16.31 3.99
CA ALA A 132 -5.97 15.98 2.57
C ALA A 132 -6.71 14.66 2.26
N ALA A 133 -7.45 14.13 3.24
CA ALA A 133 -8.35 13.00 3.06
C ALA A 133 -9.79 13.49 2.88
N THR A 134 -10.46 13.05 1.80
CA THR A 134 -11.84 13.43 1.49
C THR A 134 -12.69 12.23 1.14
N ALA A 135 -13.97 12.24 1.53
CA ALA A 135 -14.94 11.24 1.10
C ALA A 135 -15.43 11.61 -0.30
N GLU A 136 -15.40 10.66 -1.22
CA GLU A 136 -15.84 10.82 -2.60
C GLU A 136 -16.64 9.59 -3.07
N ILE A 137 -17.30 9.72 -4.22
CA ILE A 137 -18.10 8.65 -4.82
C ILE A 137 -17.66 8.46 -6.27
N ASP A 138 -17.37 7.21 -6.64
CA ASP A 138 -17.11 6.79 -8.02
C ASP A 138 -18.30 5.95 -8.51
N GLY A 139 -19.23 6.61 -9.21
CA GLY A 139 -20.52 6.03 -9.60
C GLY A 139 -21.40 5.71 -8.39
N LYS A 140 -21.42 4.44 -7.96
CA LYS A 140 -22.15 3.95 -6.77
C LYS A 140 -21.20 3.46 -5.67
N LYS A 141 -19.90 3.67 -5.82
CA LYS A 141 -18.86 3.10 -4.96
C LYS A 141 -18.27 4.23 -4.10
N PRO A 142 -18.62 4.30 -2.81
CA PRO A 142 -18.00 5.27 -1.91
C PRO A 142 -16.51 4.93 -1.67
N TYR A 143 -15.68 5.95 -1.54
CA TYR A 143 -14.27 5.81 -1.21
C TYR A 143 -13.73 7.03 -0.46
N VAL A 144 -12.59 6.85 0.21
CA VAL A 144 -11.78 7.95 0.73
C VAL A 144 -10.63 8.20 -0.23
N LYS A 145 -10.52 9.43 -0.72
CA LYS A 145 -9.41 9.93 -1.49
C LYS A 145 -8.34 10.45 -0.55
N PHE A 146 -7.10 10.07 -0.79
CA PHE A 146 -5.94 10.60 -0.09
C PHE A 146 -4.99 11.23 -1.10
N VAL A 147 -4.63 12.50 -0.89
CA VAL A 147 -3.64 13.17 -1.74
C VAL A 147 -2.28 13.08 -1.04
N PRO A 148 -1.31 12.32 -1.59
CA PRO A 148 0.00 12.18 -0.97
C PRO A 148 0.82 13.47 -1.06
N GLU A 149 1.63 13.71 -0.04
CA GLU A 149 2.66 14.76 -0.04
C GLU A 149 3.70 14.48 -1.16
N PRO A 150 4.30 15.54 -1.72
CA PRO A 150 5.24 15.43 -2.84
C PRO A 150 6.60 14.87 -2.37
N THR A 151 6.67 13.55 -2.20
CA THR A 151 7.88 12.80 -1.88
C THR A 151 8.34 11.99 -3.09
N ALA A 152 9.58 11.47 -3.07
CA ALA A 152 10.08 10.64 -4.16
C ALA A 152 9.21 9.39 -4.39
N SER A 153 8.72 8.78 -3.32
CA SER A 153 7.79 7.64 -3.35
C SER A 153 6.46 7.95 -4.08
N ALA A 154 6.03 9.21 -4.09
CA ALA A 154 4.75 9.66 -4.64
C ALA A 154 4.88 10.44 -5.96
N THR A 155 6.07 10.50 -6.56
CA THR A 155 6.38 11.34 -7.74
C THR A 155 5.34 11.22 -8.87
N ASN A 156 4.89 10.00 -9.16
CA ASN A 156 3.94 9.71 -10.24
C ASN A 156 2.51 9.46 -9.77
N ILE A 157 2.21 9.72 -8.49
CA ILE A 157 0.90 9.47 -7.89
C ILE A 157 0.10 10.78 -7.83
N GLU A 158 -1.13 10.74 -8.33
CA GLU A 158 -2.09 11.85 -8.23
C GLU A 158 -2.82 11.77 -6.88
N HIS A 159 -3.44 10.63 -6.62
CA HIS A 159 -4.11 10.33 -5.35
C HIS A 159 -4.23 8.83 -5.15
N LEU A 160 -4.52 8.45 -3.91
CA LEU A 160 -4.85 7.10 -3.50
C LEU A 160 -6.35 7.01 -3.25
N ARG A 161 -6.97 5.88 -3.59
CA ARG A 161 -8.39 5.60 -3.34
C ARG A 161 -8.52 4.39 -2.43
N VAL A 162 -9.23 4.57 -1.33
CA VAL A 162 -9.58 3.50 -0.39
C VAL A 162 -11.10 3.31 -0.42
N TYR A 163 -11.57 2.28 -1.11
CA TYR A 163 -12.99 1.98 -1.23
C TYR A 163 -13.46 1.22 0.01
N VAL A 164 -14.46 1.76 0.71
CA VAL A 164 -15.03 1.22 1.95
C VAL A 164 -16.53 1.46 1.96
N ASP A 165 -17.30 0.70 2.75
CA ASP A 165 -18.76 0.89 2.80
C ASP A 165 -19.17 2.20 3.48
N ALA A 166 -18.40 2.65 4.48
CA ALA A 166 -18.69 3.83 5.27
C ALA A 166 -17.46 4.76 5.32
N PRO A 167 -17.22 5.59 4.27
CA PRO A 167 -16.04 6.46 4.19
C PRO A 167 -15.97 7.45 5.35
N GLU A 168 -17.12 7.92 5.86
CA GLU A 168 -17.19 8.82 7.01
C GLU A 168 -16.63 8.20 8.30
N LYS A 169 -16.79 6.88 8.49
CA LYS A 169 -16.21 6.19 9.66
C LYS A 169 -14.69 6.16 9.56
N LEU A 170 -14.16 5.92 8.36
CA LEU A 170 -12.73 5.96 8.12
C LEU A 170 -12.17 7.38 8.32
N LEU A 171 -12.86 8.41 7.80
CA LEU A 171 -12.50 9.81 8.02
C LEU A 171 -12.52 10.19 9.50
N GLY A 172 -13.55 9.77 10.24
CA GLY A 172 -13.64 10.00 11.69
C GLY A 172 -12.50 9.33 12.46
N ALA A 173 -12.09 8.11 12.06
CA ALA A 173 -10.96 7.43 12.67
C ALA A 173 -9.62 8.15 12.40
N ILE A 174 -9.41 8.72 11.20
CA ILE A 174 -8.17 9.43 10.87
C ILE A 174 -8.15 10.89 11.33
N ALA A 175 -9.30 11.51 11.60
CA ALA A 175 -9.34 12.91 12.06
C ALA A 175 -8.71 13.07 13.47
N GLY A 176 -8.70 12.00 14.27
CA GLY A 176 -8.37 12.08 15.69
C GLY A 176 -9.53 12.71 16.46
N LYS A 177 -9.82 12.18 17.65
CA LYS A 177 -10.63 12.92 18.64
C LYS A 177 -9.79 14.03 19.25
#